data_AF-A0A2Z4YC13-F1
#
_entry.id   AF-A0A2Z4YC13-F1
#
_cell.length_a   1.000
_cell.length_b   1.000
_cell.length_c   1.000
_cell.angle_alpha   90.00
_cell.angle_beta   90.00
_cell.angle_gamma   90.00
#
_symmetry.space_group_name_H-M   'P 1'
#
loop_
_entity.id
_entity.type
_entity.pdbx_description
1 polymer ?
#
loop_
_entity_poly.entity_id
_entity_poly.type
_entity_poly.pdbx_seq_one_letter_code
_entity_poly.pdbx_strand_id
1 'polypeptide(L)'
;MLERNQLPLRPVAPGFAVAWVVVISGASVALSLLFACITPFVALAAVSAVILPRRMAVTAVLLAWLANQMVGYLVLGYPQTWDSYAWGLAIGIAAFACLATALGVLRLSTDLTVTMAGAFLAGFVAYEGALFAATAVLPSGEGAFSAAVVANVLLINSLAAIGLICLHAGAAASRALVARQPGTVLS
;
A
#
# COMPACT_ATOMS: atom_id res chain seq x y z
N MET A 1 14.75 -18.01 -10.10
CA MET A 1 14.02 -16.75 -10.33
C MET A 1 12.69 -17.09 -11.00
N LEU A 2 11.57 -17.04 -10.29
CA LEU A 2 10.26 -17.08 -10.95
C LEU A 2 10.10 -15.77 -11.73
N GLU A 3 9.70 -15.86 -12.99
CA GLU A 3 9.21 -14.68 -13.69
C GLU A 3 8.08 -14.09 -12.87
N ARG A 4 8.07 -12.77 -12.75
CA ARG A 4 7.12 -12.03 -11.91
C ARG A 4 5.66 -12.31 -12.25
N ASN A 5 5.35 -13.01 -13.35
CA ASN A 5 4.00 -13.43 -13.75
C ASN A 5 3.55 -14.73 -13.08
N GLN A 6 4.43 -15.43 -12.38
CA GLN A 6 4.16 -16.74 -11.74
C GLN A 6 3.73 -16.61 -10.27
N LEU A 7 3.65 -15.40 -9.71
CA LEU A 7 3.10 -15.18 -8.36
C LEU A 7 1.58 -15.42 -8.39
N PRO A 8 1.03 -16.34 -7.57
CA PRO A 8 -0.37 -16.76 -7.64
C PRO A 8 -1.39 -15.65 -7.32
N LEU A 9 -0.93 -14.52 -6.77
CA LEU A 9 -1.77 -13.37 -6.45
C LEU A 9 -1.88 -12.32 -7.57
N ARG A 10 -1.25 -12.53 -8.73
CA ARG A 10 -1.28 -11.52 -9.79
C ARG A 10 -2.52 -11.58 -10.69
N PRO A 11 -3.06 -10.42 -11.10
CA PRO A 11 -4.02 -10.30 -12.18
C PRO A 11 -3.53 -10.97 -13.45
N VAL A 12 -4.30 -11.94 -13.93
CA VAL A 12 -4.16 -12.47 -15.29
C VAL A 12 -4.84 -11.52 -16.30
N ALA A 13 -5.90 -10.81 -15.88
CA ALA A 13 -6.66 -9.90 -16.73
C ALA A 13 -6.31 -8.41 -16.45
N PRO A 14 -6.10 -7.58 -17.49
CA PRO A 14 -5.83 -6.14 -17.35
C PRO A 14 -6.91 -5.41 -16.54
N GLY A 15 -8.18 -5.76 -16.72
CA GLY A 15 -9.30 -5.14 -15.99
C GLY A 15 -9.24 -5.35 -14.48
N PHE A 16 -8.75 -6.51 -14.01
CA PHE A 16 -8.58 -6.76 -12.58
C PHE A 16 -7.44 -5.92 -11.98
N ALA A 17 -6.35 -5.71 -12.74
CA ALA A 17 -5.27 -4.83 -12.30
C ALA A 17 -5.74 -3.37 -12.15
N VAL A 18 -6.52 -2.87 -13.10
CA VAL A 18 -7.11 -1.51 -13.04
C VAL A 18 -8.06 -1.39 -11.85
N ALA A 19 -8.95 -2.37 -11.63
CA ALA A 19 -9.84 -2.39 -10.48
C ALA A 19 -9.06 -2.32 -9.16
N TRP A 20 -7.93 -3.03 -9.06
CA TRP A 20 -7.07 -2.96 -7.86
C TRP A 20 -6.37 -1.63 -7.67
N VAL A 21 -5.96 -0.95 -8.75
CA VAL A 21 -5.45 0.43 -8.65
C VAL A 21 -6.53 1.32 -8.03
N VAL A 22 -7.78 1.22 -8.50
CA VAL A 22 -8.91 1.98 -7.95
C VAL A 22 -9.17 1.63 -6.48
N VAL A 23 -9.14 0.35 -6.12
CA VAL A 23 -9.32 -0.10 -4.72
C VAL A 23 -8.22 0.46 -3.82
N ILE A 24 -6.96 0.42 -4.23
CA ILE A 24 -5.83 0.93 -3.44
C ILE A 24 -5.93 2.46 -3.27
N SER A 25 -6.24 3.19 -4.34
CA SER A 25 -6.42 4.64 -4.26
C SER A 25 -7.64 5.03 -3.42
N GLY A 26 -8.76 4.33 -3.57
CA GLY A 26 -9.97 4.54 -2.76
C GLY A 26 -9.77 4.20 -1.29
N ALA A 27 -9.04 3.11 -1.00
CA ALA A 27 -8.64 2.77 0.36
C ALA A 27 -7.76 3.87 0.95
N SER A 28 -6.85 4.45 0.17
CA SER A 28 -6.07 5.60 0.62
C SER A 28 -6.96 6.76 1.03
N VAL A 29 -7.96 7.15 0.23
CA VAL A 29 -8.90 8.22 0.60
C VAL A 29 -9.60 7.94 1.93
N ALA A 30 -10.19 6.75 2.07
CA ALA A 30 -10.92 6.37 3.28
C ALA A 30 -10.02 6.34 4.52
N LEU A 31 -8.81 5.78 4.38
CA LEU A 31 -7.85 5.67 5.47
C LEU A 31 -7.23 7.03 5.81
N SER A 32 -7.05 7.93 4.85
CA SER A 32 -6.63 9.31 5.12
C SER A 32 -7.69 10.07 5.92
N LEU A 33 -8.98 9.84 5.68
CA LEU A 33 -10.04 10.46 6.49
C LEU A 33 -10.04 9.96 7.95
N LEU A 34 -9.63 8.71 8.19
CA LEU A 34 -9.60 8.10 9.52
C LEU A 34 -8.30 8.38 10.29
N PHE A 35 -7.17 8.35 9.58
CA PHE A 35 -5.83 8.33 10.16
C PHE A 35 -4.95 9.50 9.74
N ALA A 36 -5.47 10.43 8.94
CA ALA A 36 -4.74 11.59 8.43
C ALA A 36 -3.43 11.15 7.74
N CYS A 37 -2.30 11.75 8.14
CA CYS A 37 -0.98 11.45 7.57
C CYS A 37 -0.44 10.07 7.96
N ILE A 38 -1.08 9.37 8.91
CA ILE A 38 -0.78 7.99 9.31
C ILE A 38 -1.48 6.99 8.37
N THR A 39 -1.86 7.43 7.17
CA THR A 39 -2.35 6.55 6.10
C THR A 39 -1.36 5.39 5.89
N PRO A 40 -1.84 4.13 5.85
CA PRO A 40 -0.96 2.95 5.89
C PRO A 40 -0.30 2.67 4.54
N PHE A 41 0.63 3.54 4.14
CA PHE A 41 1.36 3.45 2.89
C PHE A 41 2.20 2.17 2.76
N VAL A 42 2.69 1.63 3.87
CA VAL A 42 3.44 0.36 3.87
C VAL A 42 2.54 -0.78 3.40
N ALA A 43 1.32 -0.85 3.94
CA ALA A 43 0.33 -1.83 3.51
C ALA A 43 -0.03 -1.66 2.03
N LEU A 44 -0.37 -0.43 1.63
CA LEU A 44 -0.78 -0.12 0.26
C LEU A 44 0.33 -0.45 -0.76
N ALA A 45 1.59 -0.11 -0.45
CA ALA A 45 2.73 -0.38 -1.31
C ALA A 45 3.12 -1.87 -1.35
N ALA A 46 3.18 -2.55 -0.20
CA ALA A 46 3.56 -3.96 -0.14
C ALA A 46 2.53 -4.85 -0.85
N VAL A 47 1.23 -4.64 -0.58
CA VAL A 47 0.12 -5.35 -1.25
C VAL A 47 0.15 -5.07 -2.75
N SER A 48 0.33 -3.81 -3.16
CA SER A 48 0.46 -3.43 -4.57
C SER A 48 1.65 -4.11 -5.24
N ALA A 49 2.81 -4.22 -4.58
CA ALA A 49 3.99 -4.86 -5.16
C ALA A 49 3.74 -6.33 -5.51
N VAL A 50 3.03 -7.05 -4.63
CA VAL A 50 2.79 -8.49 -4.80
C VAL A 50 1.65 -8.76 -5.77
N ILE A 51 0.51 -8.06 -5.60
CA ILE A 51 -0.69 -8.31 -6.41
C ILE A 51 -0.57 -7.63 -7.77
N LEU A 52 -0.04 -6.41 -7.91
CA LEU A 52 -0.09 -5.71 -9.20
C LEU A 52 1.16 -5.96 -10.08
N PRO A 53 1.02 -5.86 -11.42
CA PRO A 53 2.17 -5.64 -12.29
C PRO A 53 2.91 -4.36 -11.88
N ARG A 54 4.24 -4.32 -11.99
CA ARG A 54 5.08 -3.21 -11.48
C ARG A 54 4.61 -1.82 -11.93
N ARG A 55 4.22 -1.66 -13.20
CA ARG A 55 3.71 -0.36 -13.70
C ARG A 55 2.45 0.06 -12.95
N MET A 56 1.51 -0.86 -12.76
CA MET A 56 0.28 -0.61 -12.00
C MET A 56 0.53 -0.45 -10.50
N ALA A 57 1.51 -1.15 -9.92
CA ALA A 57 1.89 -0.95 -8.53
C ALA A 57 2.44 0.47 -8.29
N VAL A 58 3.29 0.96 -9.19
CA VAL A 58 3.78 2.35 -9.17
C VAL A 58 2.61 3.33 -9.30
N THR A 59 1.70 3.10 -10.24
CA THR A 59 0.50 3.93 -10.40
C THR A 59 -0.38 3.92 -9.15
N ALA A 60 -0.61 2.76 -8.54
CA ALA A 60 -1.43 2.63 -7.34
C ALA A 60 -0.85 3.43 -6.16
N VAL A 61 0.46 3.30 -5.91
CA VAL A 61 1.15 4.05 -4.84
C VAL A 61 1.17 5.55 -5.13
N LEU A 62 1.41 5.95 -6.39
CA LEU A 62 1.36 7.35 -6.79
C LEU A 62 -0.01 7.97 -6.51
N LEU A 63 -1.07 7.29 -6.96
CA LEU A 63 -2.44 7.78 -6.81
C LEU A 63 -2.89 7.75 -5.34
N ALA A 64 -2.49 6.75 -4.56
CA ALA A 64 -2.73 6.73 -3.12
C ALA A 64 -2.06 7.92 -2.42
N TRP A 65 -0.80 8.20 -2.73
CA TRP A 65 -0.09 9.35 -2.15
C TRP A 65 -0.76 10.67 -2.54
N LEU A 66 -1.07 10.88 -3.83
CA LEU A 66 -1.78 12.08 -4.27
C LEU A 66 -3.15 12.22 -3.60
N ALA A 67 -3.89 11.13 -3.47
CA ALA A 67 -5.18 11.11 -2.77
C ALA A 67 -5.03 11.53 -1.30
N ASN A 68 -4.03 11.00 -0.59
CA ASN A 68 -3.73 11.42 0.78
C ASN A 68 -3.41 12.92 0.88
N GLN A 69 -2.60 13.45 -0.05
CA GLN A 69 -2.28 14.88 -0.06
C GLN A 69 -3.54 15.73 -0.33
N MET A 70 -4.37 15.32 -1.30
CA MET A 70 -5.63 16.00 -1.61
C MET A 70 -6.59 15.97 -0.41
N VAL A 71 -6.77 14.83 0.25
CA VAL A 71 -7.61 14.72 1.46
C VAL A 71 -7.06 15.60 2.57
N GLY A 72 -5.75 15.57 2.80
CA GLY A 72 -5.08 16.40 3.81
C GLY A 72 -5.34 17.89 3.61
N TYR A 73 -5.08 18.41 2.42
CA TYR A 73 -5.17 19.85 2.15
C TYR A 73 -6.59 20.35 1.85
N LEU A 74 -7.42 19.56 1.17
CA LEU A 74 -8.75 20.00 0.72
C LEU A 74 -9.87 19.66 1.71
N VAL A 75 -9.68 18.63 2.55
CA VAL A 75 -10.74 18.14 3.46
C VAL A 75 -10.34 18.32 4.92
N LEU A 76 -9.14 17.88 5.31
CA LEU A 76 -8.68 17.92 6.70
C LEU A 76 -8.07 19.27 7.10
N GLY A 77 -7.91 20.20 6.15
CA GLY A 77 -7.43 21.55 6.41
C GLY A 77 -5.97 21.61 6.87
N TYR A 78 -5.10 20.75 6.32
CA TYR A 78 -3.67 20.80 6.63
C TYR A 78 -3.08 22.21 6.43
N PRO A 79 -2.14 22.63 7.30
CA PRO A 79 -1.50 23.94 7.17
C PRO A 79 -0.85 24.10 5.79
N GLN A 80 -1.12 25.22 5.12
CA GLN A 80 -0.54 25.53 3.81
C GLN A 80 0.83 26.23 4.00
N THR A 81 1.75 25.54 4.68
CA THR A 81 3.10 26.04 4.98
C THR A 81 4.16 25.20 4.27
N TRP A 82 5.36 25.76 4.08
CA TRP A 82 6.49 25.05 3.46
C TRP A 82 6.78 23.71 4.15
N ASP A 83 6.84 23.71 5.49
CA ASP A 83 7.12 22.50 6.27
C ASP A 83 6.04 21.42 6.07
N SER A 84 4.78 21.82 5.95
CA SER A 84 3.70 20.86 5.69
C SER A 84 3.86 20.21 4.31
N TYR A 85 4.12 20.99 3.27
CA TYR A 85 4.35 20.45 1.93
C TYR A 85 5.59 19.56 1.88
N ALA A 86 6.65 19.94 2.58
CA ALA A 86 7.88 19.16 2.67
C ALA A 86 7.64 17.81 3.34
N TRP A 87 6.85 17.75 4.42
CA TRP A 87 6.41 16.48 5.02
C TRP A 87 5.54 15.66 4.07
N GLY A 88 4.65 16.31 3.32
CA GLY A 88 3.87 15.66 2.26
C GLY A 88 4.74 14.98 1.20
N LEU A 89 5.83 15.64 0.79
CA LEU A 89 6.82 15.07 -0.13
C LEU A 89 7.61 13.94 0.52
N ALA A 90 8.02 14.09 1.79
CA ALA A 90 8.73 13.05 2.54
C ALA A 90 7.89 11.75 2.65
N ILE A 91 6.58 11.86 2.88
CA ILE A 91 5.64 10.72 2.85
C ILE A 91 5.64 10.05 1.47
N GLY A 92 5.62 10.82 0.39
CA GLY A 92 5.69 10.28 -0.96
C GLY A 92 6.99 9.51 -1.21
N ILE A 93 8.13 10.10 -0.85
CA ILE A 93 9.45 9.46 -0.97
C ILE A 93 9.49 8.15 -0.16
N ALA A 94 9.02 8.18 1.09
CA ALA A 94 8.96 7.01 1.95
C ALA A 94 8.07 5.90 1.37
N ALA A 95 6.90 6.24 0.81
CA ALA A 95 6.01 5.29 0.16
C ALA A 95 6.66 4.63 -1.07
N PHE A 96 7.40 5.39 -1.88
CA PHE A 96 8.15 4.83 -3.01
C PHE A 96 9.37 4.02 -2.59
N ALA A 97 10.06 4.40 -1.51
CA ALA A 97 11.13 3.59 -0.92
C ALA A 97 10.59 2.23 -0.46
N CYS A 98 9.45 2.23 0.24
CA CYS A 98 8.73 1.01 0.62
C CYS A 98 8.37 0.15 -0.60
N LEU A 99 7.81 0.76 -1.65
CA LEU A 99 7.48 0.02 -2.88
C LEU A 99 8.74 -0.59 -3.52
N ALA A 100 9.84 0.15 -3.55
CA ALA A 100 11.10 -0.32 -4.13
C ALA A 100 11.67 -1.52 -3.37
N THR A 101 11.71 -1.48 -2.03
CA THR A 101 12.19 -2.60 -1.22
C THR A 101 11.26 -3.79 -1.31
N ALA A 102 9.94 -3.59 -1.26
CA ALA A 102 8.96 -4.64 -1.48
C ALA A 102 9.19 -5.35 -2.83
N LEU A 103 9.31 -4.59 -3.93
CA LEU A 103 9.61 -5.14 -5.26
C LEU A 103 10.98 -5.84 -5.34
N GLY A 104 11.93 -5.46 -4.49
CA GLY A 104 13.21 -6.14 -4.32
C GLY A 104 13.04 -7.52 -3.69
N VAL A 105 12.27 -7.61 -2.60
CA VAL A 105 11.99 -8.87 -1.88
C VAL A 105 11.34 -9.92 -2.78
N LEU A 106 10.46 -9.50 -3.70
CA LEU A 106 9.85 -10.39 -4.70
C LEU A 106 10.86 -11.17 -5.56
N ARG A 107 12.13 -10.75 -5.61
CA ARG A 107 13.19 -11.43 -6.37
C ARG A 107 13.91 -12.50 -5.55
N LEU A 108 13.73 -12.52 -4.23
CA LEU A 108 14.51 -13.31 -3.28
C LEU A 108 13.84 -14.62 -2.87
N SER A 109 12.51 -14.68 -2.91
CA SER A 109 11.74 -15.86 -2.48
C SER A 109 10.71 -16.26 -3.52
N THR A 110 10.38 -17.55 -3.54
CA THR A 110 9.30 -18.13 -4.34
C THR A 110 8.07 -18.47 -3.48
N ASP A 111 8.22 -18.53 -2.16
CA ASP A 111 7.12 -18.75 -1.24
C ASP A 111 6.32 -17.46 -1.04
N LEU A 112 5.01 -17.54 -1.20
CA LEU A 112 4.11 -16.38 -1.17
C LEU A 112 4.05 -15.74 0.22
N THR A 113 3.98 -16.55 1.27
CA THR A 113 3.86 -16.10 2.66
C THR A 113 5.13 -15.38 3.08
N VAL A 114 6.29 -15.99 2.80
CA VAL A 114 7.61 -15.40 3.05
C VAL A 114 7.79 -14.12 2.23
N THR A 115 7.36 -14.12 0.97
CA THR A 115 7.44 -12.92 0.10
C THR A 115 6.58 -11.78 0.64
N MET A 116 5.36 -12.06 1.08
CA MET A 116 4.46 -11.05 1.66
C MET A 116 5.00 -10.49 2.97
N ALA A 117 5.38 -11.36 3.91
CA ALA A 117 5.95 -10.95 5.17
C ALA A 117 7.24 -10.14 4.97
N GLY A 118 8.13 -10.62 4.10
CA GLY A 118 9.37 -9.92 3.77
C GLY A 118 9.12 -8.58 3.08
N ALA A 119 8.19 -8.50 2.12
CA ALA A 119 7.87 -7.26 1.42
C ALA A 119 7.27 -6.22 2.38
N PHE A 120 6.41 -6.64 3.30
CA PHE A 120 5.84 -5.78 4.33
C PHE A 120 6.93 -5.30 5.30
N LEU A 121 7.75 -6.20 5.86
CA LEU A 121 8.78 -5.84 6.84
C LEU A 121 9.89 -4.96 6.24
N ALA A 122 10.41 -5.32 5.07
CA ALA A 122 11.41 -4.50 4.37
C ALA A 122 10.83 -3.16 3.91
N GLY A 123 9.55 -3.16 3.52
CA GLY A 123 8.80 -1.95 3.20
C GLY A 123 8.65 -1.02 4.40
N PHE A 124 8.26 -1.58 5.55
CA PHE A 124 8.08 -0.86 6.81
C PHE A 124 9.38 -0.18 7.27
N VAL A 125 10.48 -0.93 7.29
CA VAL A 125 11.80 -0.40 7.65
C VAL A 125 12.22 0.72 6.71
N ALA A 126 12.00 0.58 5.40
CA ALA A 126 12.33 1.61 4.43
C ALA A 126 11.45 2.87 4.58
N TYR A 127 10.16 2.69 4.85
CA TYR A 127 9.21 3.78 5.05
C TYR A 127 9.54 4.59 6.31
N GLU A 128 9.60 3.92 7.46
CA GLU A 128 9.92 4.57 8.74
C GLU A 128 11.34 5.14 8.72
N GLY A 129 12.30 4.44 8.12
CA GLY A 129 13.67 4.92 7.99
C GLY A 129 13.77 6.20 7.14
N ALA A 130 13.00 6.28 6.04
CA ALA A 130 12.95 7.48 5.20
C ALA A 130 12.31 8.67 5.92
N LEU A 131 11.21 8.44 6.66
CA LEU A 131 10.57 9.50 7.43
C LEU A 131 11.43 9.93 8.63
N PHE A 132 12.07 8.98 9.31
CA PHE A 132 13.02 9.27 10.38
C PHE A 132 14.19 10.11 9.85
N ALA A 133 14.76 9.77 8.69
CA ALA A 133 15.80 10.57 8.06
C ALA A 133 15.33 11.99 7.72
N ALA A 134 14.06 12.18 7.34
CA ALA A 134 13.50 13.50 7.08
C ALA A 134 13.48 14.41 8.32
N THR A 135 13.42 13.84 9.53
CA THR A 135 13.49 14.62 10.79
C THR A 135 14.81 15.37 10.97
N ALA A 136 15.88 14.95 10.29
CA ALA A 136 17.17 15.64 10.35
C ALA A 136 17.14 17.02 9.67
N VAL A 137 16.17 17.27 8.78
CA VAL A 137 16.06 18.50 7.99
C VAL A 137 14.69 19.18 8.07
N LEU A 138 13.65 18.49 8.56
CA LEU A 138 12.31 19.04 8.73
C LEU A 138 11.93 19.14 10.21
N PRO A 139 11.27 20.23 10.63
CA PRO A 139 10.71 20.34 11.98
C PRO A 139 9.73 19.19 12.25
N SER A 140 9.89 18.51 13.38
CA SER A 140 8.98 17.44 13.82
C SER A 140 8.53 17.70 15.26
N GLY A 141 7.34 17.20 15.61
CA GLY A 141 6.84 17.27 16.98
C GLY A 141 7.67 16.39 17.92
N GLU A 142 7.76 16.78 19.19
CA GLU A 142 8.40 15.94 20.20
C GLU A 142 7.74 14.54 20.23
N GLY A 143 8.57 13.50 20.20
CA GLY A 143 8.07 12.11 20.22
C GLY A 143 7.42 11.63 18.92
N ALA A 144 7.52 12.37 17.80
CA ALA A 144 6.99 11.96 16.49
C ALA A 144 7.50 10.58 16.03
N PHE A 145 8.70 10.17 16.48
CA PHE A 145 9.29 8.84 16.26
C PHE A 145 9.51 8.06 17.56
N SER A 146 8.69 8.31 18.58
CA SER A 146 8.70 7.48 19.78
C SER A 146 8.32 6.03 19.45
N ALA A 147 8.80 5.09 20.25
CA ALA A 147 8.49 3.67 20.06
C ALA A 147 6.97 3.40 20.01
N ALA A 148 6.17 4.16 20.77
CA ALA A 148 4.72 4.06 20.76
C ALA A 148 4.10 4.50 19.42
N VAL A 149 4.59 5.59 18.82
CA VAL A 149 4.12 6.05 17.51
C VAL A 149 4.48 5.03 16.43
N VAL A 150 5.74 4.58 16.39
CA VAL A 150 6.19 3.57 15.43
C VAL A 150 5.40 2.26 15.57
N ALA A 151 5.11 1.83 16.81
CA ALA A 151 4.28 0.65 17.06
C ALA A 151 2.83 0.84 16.58
N ASN A 152 2.26 2.04 16.75
CA ASN A 152 0.94 2.35 16.22
C ASN A 152 0.92 2.37 14.68
N VAL A 153 1.94 2.93 14.03
CA VAL A 153 2.10 2.88 12.57
C VAL A 153 2.19 1.42 12.09
N LEU A 154 2.96 0.58 12.79
CA LEU A 154 3.06 -0.86 12.50
C LEU A 154 1.71 -1.56 12.62
N LEU A 155 0.94 -1.27 13.67
CA LEU A 155 -0.37 -1.86 13.90
C LEU A 155 -1.37 -1.47 12.80
N ILE A 156 -1.50 -0.18 12.49
CA ILE A 156 -2.41 0.33 11.46
C ILE A 156 -2.04 -0.27 10.09
N ASN A 157 -0.76 -0.32 9.75
CA ASN A 157 -0.31 -0.95 8.50
C ASN A 157 -0.59 -2.45 8.48
N SER A 158 -0.39 -3.16 9.60
CA SER A 158 -0.66 -4.60 9.66
C SER A 158 -2.15 -4.89 9.46
N LEU A 159 -3.03 -4.13 10.12
CA LEU A 159 -4.48 -4.27 9.97
C LEU A 159 -4.94 -3.95 8.54
N ALA A 160 -4.41 -2.88 7.93
CA ALA A 160 -4.71 -2.53 6.55
C ALA A 160 -4.23 -3.61 5.56
N ALA A 161 -3.04 -4.16 5.77
CA ALA A 161 -2.51 -5.23 4.92
C ALA A 161 -3.38 -6.49 5.01
N ILE A 162 -3.76 -6.90 6.23
CA ILE A 162 -4.69 -8.02 6.45
C ILE A 162 -6.02 -7.76 5.74
N GLY A 163 -6.60 -6.57 5.92
CA GLY A 163 -7.86 -6.20 5.28
C GLY A 163 -7.82 -6.28 3.75
N LEU A 164 -6.76 -5.76 3.12
CA LEU A 164 -6.56 -5.83 1.68
C LEU A 164 -6.34 -7.26 1.18
N ILE A 165 -5.59 -8.07 1.92
CA ILE A 165 -5.37 -9.49 1.58
C ILE A 165 -6.69 -10.27 1.68
N CYS A 166 -7.47 -10.06 2.74
CA CYS A 166 -8.79 -10.67 2.90
C CYS A 166 -9.74 -10.25 1.76
N LEU A 167 -9.75 -8.97 1.38
CA LEU A 167 -10.51 -8.47 0.24
C LEU A 167 -10.11 -9.16 -1.07
N HIS A 168 -8.80 -9.32 -1.30
CA HIS A 168 -8.28 -10.04 -2.47
C HIS A 168 -8.69 -11.51 -2.48
N ALA A 169 -8.57 -12.20 -1.34
CA ALA A 169 -8.97 -13.59 -1.20
C ALA A 169 -10.47 -13.77 -1.46
N GLY A 170 -11.32 -12.89 -0.92
CA GLY A 170 -12.77 -12.89 -1.17
C GLY A 170 -13.12 -12.63 -2.64
N ALA A 171 -12.45 -11.68 -3.29
CA ALA A 171 -12.62 -11.41 -4.72
C ALA A 171 -12.17 -12.60 -5.59
N ALA A 172 -11.15 -13.35 -5.18
CA ALA A 172 -10.73 -14.56 -5.87
C ALA A 172 -11.74 -15.72 -5.68
N ALA A 173 -12.21 -15.93 -4.44
CA ALA A 173 -13.19 -16.98 -4.12
C ALA A 173 -14.53 -16.76 -4.83
N SER A 174 -15.04 -15.53 -4.85
CA SER A 174 -16.29 -15.18 -5.54
C SER A 174 -16.22 -15.45 -7.05
N ARG A 175 -15.11 -15.11 -7.72
CA ARG A 175 -14.92 -15.46 -9.15
C ARG A 175 -14.93 -16.97 -9.39
N ALA A 176 -14.28 -17.74 -8.51
CA ALA A 176 -14.25 -19.20 -8.63
C ALA A 176 -15.66 -19.80 -8.46
N LEU A 177 -16.49 -19.23 -7.59
CA LEU A 177 -17.88 -19.66 -7.40
C LEU A 177 -18.76 -19.33 -8.63
N VAL A 178 -18.64 -18.12 -9.19
CA VAL A 178 -19.39 -17.72 -10.40
C VAL A 178 -19.00 -18.57 -11.61
N ALA A 179 -17.71 -18.85 -11.81
CA ALA A 179 -17.24 -19.70 -12.90
C ALA A 179 -17.66 -21.17 -12.77
N ARG A 180 -18.05 -21.62 -11.57
CA ARG A 180 -18.52 -22.98 -11.30
C ARG A 180 -20.03 -23.14 -11.44
N GLN A 181 -20.80 -22.07 -11.64
CA GLN A 181 -22.24 -22.20 -11.88
C GLN A 181 -22.46 -22.87 -13.25
N PRO A 182 -23.01 -24.09 -13.31
CA PRO A 182 -23.39 -24.71 -14.58
C PRO A 182 -24.44 -23.81 -15.23
N GLY A 183 -24.26 -23.48 -16.50
CA GLY A 183 -25.25 -22.71 -17.25
C GLY A 183 -26.63 -23.33 -17.04
N THR A 184 -27.60 -22.50 -16.63
CA THR A 184 -29.00 -22.90 -16.57
C THR A 184 -29.39 -23.32 -17.98
N VAL A 185 -29.38 -24.62 -18.25
CA VAL A 185 -29.95 -25.20 -19.46
C VAL A 185 -31.45 -25.00 -19.31
N LEU A 186 -31.94 -23.92 -19.92
CA LEU A 186 -33.37 -23.71 -20.13
C LEU A 186 -33.83 -24.80 -21.10
N SER A 187 -34.50 -25.81 -20.56
CA SER A 187 -35.32 -26.80 -21.27
C SER A 187 -36.66 -26.20 -21.66
#